data_AF-A0A2R7P539-F1
#
_entry.id   AF-A0A2R7P539-F1
#
_cell.length_a   1.000
_cell.length_b   1.000
_cell.length_c   1.000
_cell.angle_alpha   90.00
_cell.angle_beta   90.00
_cell.angle_gamma   90.00
#
_symmetry.space_group_name_H-M   'P 1'
#
loop_
_entity.id
_entity.type
_entity.pdbx_description
1 polymer ?
#
loop_
_entity_poly.entity_id
_entity_poly.type
_entity_poly.pdbx_seq_one_letter_code
_entity_poly.pdbx_strand_id
1 'polypeptide(L)'
;MHLSSTLSRIVIGAALVAGGQAALAQQQLVPAQSEVQFTARQMGVPLEGQFKKFSAQVAFDPAKLATSKIAFTVDTGSATLGSRETDAELPKPAWFNVPKFPQAQFVSSSIKALGGGKFEVAGALTIKGNSQNVVVPVTLTQSGPTTTAT
;
A
#
# COMPACT_ATOMS: atom_id res chain seq x y z
N MET A 1 39.06 26.05 -64.31
CA MET A 1 38.82 24.60 -64.36
C MET A 1 38.37 24.17 -62.96
N HIS A 2 37.35 23.34 -62.91
CA HIS A 2 36.31 23.27 -61.86
C HIS A 2 36.71 22.61 -60.51
N LEU A 3 35.76 22.74 -59.57
CA LEU A 3 35.38 21.89 -58.43
C LEU A 3 35.94 22.29 -57.05
N SER A 4 35.21 22.23 -55.93
CA SER A 4 33.79 22.18 -55.59
C SER A 4 33.70 22.30 -54.06
N SER A 5 32.71 23.05 -53.58
CA SER A 5 32.29 23.19 -52.18
C SER A 5 31.92 21.86 -51.50
N THR A 6 32.21 21.69 -50.21
CA THR A 6 31.43 20.81 -49.31
C THR A 6 31.36 21.36 -47.89
N LEU A 7 30.15 21.28 -47.34
CA LEU A 7 29.62 22.01 -46.19
C LEU A 7 30.00 21.42 -44.83
N SER A 8 30.25 22.31 -43.86
CA SER A 8 30.21 22.03 -42.42
C SER A 8 28.83 21.53 -42.00
N ARG A 9 28.78 20.43 -41.25
CA ARG A 9 27.60 20.03 -40.46
C ARG A 9 28.02 19.93 -39.00
N ILE A 10 27.62 20.91 -38.20
CA ILE A 10 27.63 20.85 -36.74
C ILE A 10 26.38 20.07 -36.33
N VAL A 11 26.57 18.92 -35.69
CA VAL A 11 25.48 18.21 -35.00
C VAL A 11 25.54 18.63 -33.54
N ILE A 12 24.57 19.44 -33.11
CA ILE A 12 24.35 19.72 -31.69
C ILE A 12 23.69 18.47 -31.10
N GLY A 13 24.46 17.69 -30.34
CA GLY A 13 23.93 16.62 -29.52
C GLY A 13 23.20 17.23 -28.33
N ALA A 14 21.87 17.22 -28.36
CA ALA A 14 21.07 17.53 -27.18
C ALA A 14 21.24 16.39 -26.17
N ALA A 15 22.11 16.61 -25.18
CA ALA A 15 22.22 15.73 -24.02
C ALA A 15 20.94 15.88 -23.18
N LEU A 16 20.00 14.94 -23.36
CA LEU A 16 18.93 14.68 -22.40
C LEU A 16 19.60 14.17 -21.12
N VAL A 17 19.86 15.07 -20.17
CA VAL A 17 20.24 14.67 -18.82
C VAL A 17 19.03 13.97 -18.22
N ALA A 18 19.16 12.65 -18.11
CA ALA A 18 18.22 11.78 -17.42
C ALA A 18 17.95 12.36 -16.03
N GLY A 19 16.72 12.85 -15.81
CA GLY A 19 16.25 13.17 -14.48
C GLY A 19 16.31 11.91 -13.64
N GLY A 20 17.31 11.80 -12.77
CA GLY A 20 17.37 10.77 -11.75
C GLY A 20 16.10 10.87 -10.92
N GLN A 21 15.19 9.92 -11.12
CA GLN A 21 14.11 9.71 -10.17
C GLN A 21 14.79 9.31 -8.87
N ALA A 22 14.88 10.23 -7.92
CA ALA A 22 15.21 9.88 -6.56
C ALA A 22 14.19 8.84 -6.13
N ALA A 23 14.62 7.58 -6.05
CA ALA A 23 13.82 6.54 -5.44
C ALA A 23 13.59 7.00 -3.99
N LEU A 24 12.35 7.37 -3.67
CA LEU A 24 11.98 7.61 -2.28
C LEU A 24 12.38 6.37 -1.49
N ALA A 25 13.17 6.55 -0.42
CA ALA A 25 13.50 5.45 0.46
C ALA A 25 12.19 4.83 0.95
N GLN A 26 12.00 3.53 0.71
CA GLN A 26 10.80 2.83 1.15
C GLN A 26 10.70 2.92 2.67
N GLN A 27 9.59 3.47 3.16
CA GLN A 27 9.33 3.51 4.59
C GLN A 27 8.95 2.10 5.03
N GLN A 28 9.72 1.58 5.98
CA GLN A 28 9.52 0.22 6.48
C GLN A 28 8.50 0.23 7.63
N LEU A 29 7.46 -0.59 7.49
CA LEU A 29 6.54 -0.88 8.59
C LEU A 29 7.29 -1.57 9.73
N VAL A 30 6.98 -1.23 10.98
CA VAL A 30 7.52 -1.90 12.17
C VAL A 30 6.46 -2.87 12.71
N PRO A 31 6.47 -4.17 12.35
CA PRO A 31 5.34 -5.05 12.63
C PRO A 31 5.06 -5.22 14.12
N ALA A 32 6.11 -5.20 14.96
CA ALA A 32 5.97 -5.32 16.41
C ALA A 32 5.28 -4.12 17.10
N GLN A 33 5.15 -2.99 16.40
CA GLN A 33 4.47 -1.78 16.86
C GLN A 33 3.23 -1.45 16.01
N SER A 34 2.79 -2.42 15.20
CA SER A 34 1.67 -2.27 14.28
C SER A 34 0.63 -3.35 14.57
N GLU A 35 -0.63 -3.07 14.25
CA GLU A 35 -1.70 -4.04 14.33
C GLU A 35 -2.69 -3.89 13.17
N VAL A 36 -3.38 -4.97 12.84
CA VAL A 36 -4.48 -4.97 11.88
C VAL A 36 -5.63 -5.72 12.51
N GLN A 37 -6.64 -4.97 12.93
CA GLN A 37 -7.83 -5.50 13.55
C GLN A 37 -8.99 -5.55 12.54
N PHE A 38 -9.94 -6.45 12.78
CA PHE A 38 -11.19 -6.53 12.03
C PHE A 38 -12.33 -6.87 12.98
N THR A 39 -13.55 -6.52 12.58
CA THR A 39 -14.76 -6.95 13.26
C THR A 39 -15.61 -7.76 12.30
N ALA A 40 -15.81 -9.03 12.62
CA ALA A 40 -16.80 -9.88 11.96
C ALA A 40 -18.14 -9.79 12.72
N ARG A 41 -19.23 -10.22 12.07
CA ARG A 41 -20.52 -10.37 12.74
C ARG A 41 -21.07 -11.76 12.51
N GLN A 42 -21.44 -12.46 13.59
CA GLN A 42 -22.13 -13.74 13.54
C GLN A 42 -23.48 -13.58 14.24
N MET A 43 -24.58 -13.80 13.50
CA MET A 43 -25.94 -13.60 14.02
C MET A 43 -26.16 -12.20 14.65
N GLY A 44 -25.50 -11.18 14.09
CA GLY A 44 -25.55 -9.80 14.60
C GLY A 44 -24.60 -9.48 15.76
N VAL A 45 -23.95 -10.48 16.36
CA VAL A 45 -22.98 -10.27 17.44
C VAL A 45 -21.61 -9.93 16.86
N PRO A 46 -20.97 -8.82 17.28
CA PRO A 46 -19.63 -8.49 16.83
C PRO A 46 -18.60 -9.45 17.40
N LEU A 47 -17.66 -9.88 16.56
CA LEU A 47 -16.50 -10.68 16.90
C LEU A 47 -15.27 -9.90 16.46
N GLU A 48 -14.48 -9.46 17.43
CA GLU A 48 -13.22 -8.76 17.18
C GLU A 48 -12.12 -9.77 16.87
N GLY A 49 -11.30 -9.46 15.88
CA GLY A 49 -10.18 -10.28 15.47
C GLY A 49 -9.03 -9.43 14.96
N GLN A 50 -7.93 -10.11 14.66
CA GLN A 50 -6.74 -9.48 14.13
C GLN A 50 -5.99 -10.40 13.18
N PHE A 51 -5.17 -9.82 12.30
CA PHE A 51 -4.19 -10.54 11.50
C PHE A 51 -2.82 -10.45 12.16
N LYS A 52 -2.20 -11.60 12.44
CA LYS A 52 -0.87 -11.65 13.07
C LYS A 52 0.29 -11.45 12.08
N LYS A 53 0.04 -11.60 10.78
CA LYS A 53 1.05 -11.45 9.72
C LYS A 53 0.54 -10.53 8.63
N PHE A 54 1.25 -9.43 8.46
CA PHE A 54 0.97 -8.42 7.45
C PHE A 54 2.26 -7.69 7.06
N SER A 55 2.21 -6.99 5.93
CA SER A 55 3.31 -6.18 5.44
C SER A 55 2.77 -4.98 4.68
N ALA A 56 3.60 -3.94 4.58
CA ALA A 56 3.31 -2.78 3.77
C ALA A 56 4.54 -2.39 2.94
N GLN A 57 4.31 -1.95 1.71
CA GLN A 57 5.28 -1.21 0.92
C GLN A 57 4.79 0.23 0.83
N VAL A 58 5.54 1.15 1.43
CA VAL A 58 5.16 2.55 1.54
C VAL A 58 6.21 3.40 0.85
N ALA A 59 5.81 4.09 -0.22
CA ALA A 59 6.54 5.17 -0.83
C ALA A 59 5.67 6.42 -0.68
N PHE A 60 5.91 7.21 0.36
CA PHE A 60 5.09 8.37 0.68
C PHE A 60 5.95 9.62 0.82
N ASP A 61 5.68 10.61 -0.02
CA ASP A 61 6.22 11.96 0.06
C ASP A 61 5.05 12.95 0.20
N PRO A 62 4.90 13.64 1.36
CA PRO A 62 3.82 14.59 1.57
C PRO A 62 3.90 15.81 0.64
N ALA A 63 5.07 16.11 0.05
CA ALA A 63 5.23 17.15 -0.96
C ALA A 63 4.92 16.64 -2.38
N LYS A 64 4.86 15.31 -2.60
CA LYS A 64 4.65 14.68 -3.91
C LYS A 64 3.65 13.53 -3.86
N LEU A 65 2.45 13.80 -3.36
CA LEU A 65 1.38 12.79 -3.21
C LEU A 65 1.00 12.08 -4.52
N ALA A 66 1.13 12.74 -5.67
CA ALA A 66 0.81 12.15 -6.97
C ALA A 66 1.72 10.97 -7.35
N THR A 67 2.93 10.91 -6.81
CA THR A 67 3.87 9.80 -7.01
C THR A 67 3.93 8.85 -5.82
N SER A 68 3.21 9.17 -4.74
CA SER A 68 3.15 8.33 -3.55
C SER A 68 2.29 7.10 -3.80
N LYS A 69 2.72 5.96 -3.28
CA LYS A 69 2.03 4.67 -3.42
C LYS A 69 2.17 3.84 -2.15
N ILE A 70 1.05 3.23 -1.76
CA ILE A 70 0.92 2.34 -0.62
C ILE A 70 0.37 1.01 -1.13
N ALA A 71 1.06 -0.08 -0.81
CA ALA A 71 0.53 -1.43 -0.94
C ALA A 71 0.54 -2.10 0.43
N PHE A 72 -0.56 -2.73 0.80
CA PHE A 72 -0.73 -3.42 2.07
C PHE A 72 -1.18 -4.84 1.82
N THR A 73 -0.60 -5.80 2.53
CA THR A 73 -0.94 -7.23 2.38
C THR A 73 -1.10 -7.86 3.76
N VAL A 74 -2.17 -8.63 3.94
CA VAL A 74 -2.35 -9.51 5.10
C VAL A 74 -2.34 -10.97 4.65
N ASP A 75 -1.70 -11.83 5.42
CA ASP A 75 -1.85 -13.28 5.29
C ASP A 75 -3.16 -13.69 5.98
N THR A 76 -4.12 -14.18 5.20
CA THR A 76 -5.46 -14.51 5.70
C THR A 76 -5.45 -15.71 6.64
N GLY A 77 -4.44 -16.58 6.56
CA GLY A 77 -4.24 -17.69 7.50
C GLY A 77 -3.71 -17.25 8.86
N SER A 78 -3.29 -15.99 9.01
CA SER A 78 -2.85 -15.41 10.28
C SER A 78 -3.97 -14.78 11.11
N ALA A 79 -5.20 -14.83 10.60
CA ALA A 79 -6.37 -14.32 11.29
C ALA A 79 -6.63 -15.08 12.60
N THR A 80 -7.04 -14.37 13.63
CA THR A 80 -7.48 -14.94 14.90
C THR A 80 -8.67 -14.15 15.44
N LEU A 81 -9.59 -14.85 16.10
CA LEU A 81 -10.68 -14.31 16.93
C LEU A 81 -10.42 -14.59 18.43
N GLY A 82 -9.24 -15.13 18.77
CA GLY A 82 -8.81 -15.35 20.16
C GLY A 82 -9.16 -16.71 20.75
N SER A 83 -9.84 -17.60 20.01
CA SER A 83 -10.10 -18.99 20.45
C SER A 83 -9.74 -20.02 19.39
N ARG A 84 -9.29 -21.19 19.83
CA ARG A 84 -8.83 -22.26 18.94
C ARG A 84 -9.93 -22.74 17.99
N GLU A 85 -11.14 -22.84 18.51
CA GLU A 85 -12.31 -23.34 17.80
C GLU A 85 -12.71 -22.39 16.67
N THR A 86 -12.76 -21.08 16.95
CA THR A 86 -13.11 -20.07 15.93
C THR A 86 -11.98 -19.88 14.92
N ASP A 87 -10.74 -19.90 15.38
CA ASP A 87 -9.55 -19.81 14.53
C ASP A 87 -9.44 -20.99 13.55
N ALA A 88 -9.94 -22.18 13.91
CA ALA A 88 -9.99 -23.33 13.01
C ALA A 88 -11.00 -23.17 11.86
N GLU A 89 -12.00 -22.29 12.01
CA GLU A 89 -13.00 -22.02 10.97
C GLU A 89 -12.54 -20.98 9.95
N LEU A 90 -11.76 -19.97 10.39
CA LEU A 90 -11.34 -18.84 9.54
C LEU A 90 -10.66 -19.24 8.22
N PRO A 91 -9.81 -20.30 8.16
CA PRO A 91 -9.18 -20.72 6.91
C PRO A 91 -10.13 -21.39 5.91
N LYS A 92 -11.30 -21.86 6.36
CA LYS A 92 -12.20 -22.70 5.55
C LYS A 92 -12.92 -21.91 4.45
N PRO A 93 -13.49 -22.59 3.43
CA PRO A 93 -14.16 -21.95 2.30
C PRO A 93 -15.29 -20.97 2.65
N ALA A 94 -16.00 -21.20 3.76
CA ALA A 94 -17.06 -20.31 4.23
C ALA A 94 -16.53 -18.92 4.66
N TRP A 95 -15.30 -18.88 5.17
CA TRP A 95 -14.62 -17.67 5.67
C TRP A 95 -13.60 -17.17 4.64
N PHE A 96 -12.32 -17.07 5.00
CA PHE A 96 -11.29 -16.51 4.12
C PHE A 96 -10.89 -17.43 2.97
N ASN A 97 -11.18 -18.73 3.07
CA ASN A 97 -10.82 -19.73 2.05
C ASN A 97 -9.31 -19.65 1.70
N VAL A 98 -8.47 -19.75 2.73
CA VAL A 98 -7.01 -19.60 2.67
C VAL A 98 -6.37 -20.45 1.58
N PRO A 99 -6.78 -21.73 1.34
CA PRO A 99 -6.18 -22.54 0.27
C PRO A 99 -6.28 -21.91 -1.13
N LYS A 100 -7.32 -21.11 -1.40
CA LYS A 100 -7.49 -20.40 -2.68
C LYS A 100 -7.07 -18.94 -2.62
N PHE A 101 -7.16 -18.32 -1.45
CA PHE A 101 -6.92 -16.89 -1.25
C PHE A 101 -6.07 -16.66 0.00
N PRO A 102 -4.76 -17.00 -0.05
CA PRO A 102 -3.88 -16.93 1.12
C PRO A 102 -3.59 -15.49 1.55
N GLN A 103 -3.94 -14.50 0.71
CA GLN A 103 -3.67 -13.09 0.97
C GLN A 103 -4.89 -12.23 0.65
N ALA A 104 -5.05 -11.16 1.42
CA ALA A 104 -5.87 -10.01 1.07
C ALA A 104 -4.95 -8.79 0.91
N GLN A 105 -5.29 -7.92 -0.04
CA GLN A 105 -4.40 -6.85 -0.50
C GLN A 105 -5.15 -5.54 -0.66
N PHE A 106 -4.50 -4.43 -0.32
CA PHE A 106 -4.91 -3.09 -0.67
C PHE A 106 -3.82 -2.42 -1.50
N VAL A 107 -4.18 -1.76 -2.60
CA VAL A 107 -3.26 -0.98 -3.44
C VAL A 107 -3.86 0.41 -3.67
N SER A 108 -3.15 1.44 -3.22
CA SER A 108 -3.58 2.82 -3.39
C SER A 108 -3.57 3.24 -4.86
N SER A 109 -4.59 4.00 -5.27
CA SER A 109 -4.68 4.67 -6.57
C SER A 109 -4.53 6.19 -6.46
N SER A 110 -4.86 6.79 -5.31
CA SER A 110 -4.63 8.22 -5.06
C SER A 110 -4.53 8.52 -3.57
N ILE A 111 -3.77 9.56 -3.22
CA ILE A 111 -3.64 10.07 -1.86
C ILE A 111 -3.93 11.56 -1.89
N LYS A 112 -4.84 12.03 -1.04
CA LYS A 112 -5.20 13.44 -0.91
C LYS A 112 -4.90 13.93 0.50
N ALA A 113 -4.27 15.09 0.62
CA ALA A 113 -4.12 15.75 1.91
C ALA A 113 -5.41 16.49 2.27
N LEU A 114 -5.83 16.34 3.52
CA LEU A 114 -6.95 17.10 4.12
C LEU A 114 -6.46 18.21 5.07
N GLY A 115 -5.14 18.31 5.28
CA GLY A 115 -4.53 19.22 6.26
C GLY A 115 -4.42 18.61 7.66
N GLY A 116 -3.57 19.19 8.50
CA GLY A 116 -3.39 18.75 9.89
C GLY A 116 -2.94 17.29 10.04
N GLY A 117 -2.11 16.79 9.11
CA GLY A 117 -1.64 15.40 9.11
C GLY A 117 -2.68 14.36 8.66
N LYS A 118 -3.86 14.79 8.18
CA LYS A 118 -4.93 13.91 7.70
C LYS A 118 -4.87 13.72 6.20
N PHE A 119 -5.19 12.51 5.76
CA PHE A 119 -5.18 12.09 4.37
C PHE A 119 -6.39 11.21 4.06
N GLU A 120 -6.82 11.24 2.80
CA GLU A 120 -7.65 10.21 2.20
C GLU A 120 -6.81 9.37 1.26
N VAL A 121 -6.78 8.06 1.48
CA VAL A 121 -6.07 7.10 0.63
C VAL A 121 -7.12 6.27 -0.10
N ALA A 122 -7.36 6.59 -1.37
CA ALA A 122 -8.23 5.79 -2.22
C ALA A 122 -7.45 4.63 -2.82
N GLY A 123 -8.07 3.46 -2.96
CA GLY A 123 -7.43 2.29 -3.55
C GLY A 123 -8.36 1.10 -3.72
N ALA A 124 -7.84 0.05 -4.34
CA ALA A 124 -8.55 -1.21 -4.52
C ALA A 124 -8.22 -2.15 -3.36
N LEU A 125 -9.24 -2.58 -2.62
CA LEU A 125 -9.17 -3.62 -1.59
C LEU A 125 -9.67 -4.94 -2.19
N THR A 126 -8.80 -5.95 -2.22
CA THR A 126 -9.12 -7.29 -2.70
C THR A 126 -9.10 -8.30 -1.56
N ILE A 127 -10.24 -8.94 -1.31
CA ILE A 127 -10.41 -9.99 -0.30
C ILE A 127 -11.13 -11.17 -0.96
N LYS A 128 -10.57 -12.38 -0.82
CA LYS A 128 -11.16 -13.62 -1.36
C LYS A 128 -11.48 -13.51 -2.86
N GLY A 129 -10.59 -12.87 -3.62
CA GLY A 129 -10.74 -12.64 -5.06
C GLY A 129 -11.74 -11.54 -5.47
N ASN A 130 -12.45 -10.93 -4.52
CA ASN A 130 -13.37 -9.82 -4.79
C ASN A 130 -12.66 -8.49 -4.54
N SER A 131 -12.70 -7.59 -5.52
CA SER A 131 -12.09 -6.27 -5.42
C SER A 131 -13.13 -5.17 -5.29
N GLN A 132 -12.91 -4.23 -4.39
CA GLN A 132 -13.76 -3.06 -4.14
C GLN A 132 -12.89 -1.81 -4.02
N ASN A 133 -13.32 -0.72 -4.64
CA ASN A 133 -12.66 0.57 -4.45
C ASN A 133 -13.13 1.18 -3.13
N VAL A 134 -12.19 1.52 -2.26
CA VAL A 134 -12.43 2.11 -0.94
C VAL A 134 -11.60 3.37 -0.77
N VAL A 135 -12.06 4.24 0.13
CA VAL A 135 -11.29 5.41 0.60
C VAL A 135 -11.03 5.21 2.08
N VAL A 136 -9.74 5.15 2.44
CA VAL A 136 -9.29 4.97 3.82
C VAL A 136 -8.87 6.32 4.38
N PRO A 137 -9.55 6.86 5.42
CA PRO A 137 -9.05 8.02 6.13
C PRO A 137 -7.81 7.61 6.94
N VAL A 138 -6.76 8.41 6.88
CA VAL A 138 -5.50 8.17 7.59
C VAL A 138 -5.05 9.43 8.29
N THR A 139 -4.66 9.32 9.55
CA THR A 139 -3.99 10.38 10.31
C THR A 139 -2.55 9.99 10.57
N LEU A 140 -1.62 10.86 10.20
CA LEU A 140 -0.21 10.72 10.50
C LEU A 140 0.16 11.54 11.72
N THR A 141 0.80 10.90 12.69
CA THR A 141 1.40 11.55 13.87
C THR A 141 2.89 11.20 13.92
N GLN A 142 3.73 12.19 14.19
CA GLN A 142 5.17 12.00 14.27
C GLN A 142 5.66 12.15 15.71
N SER A 143 6.46 11.18 16.15
CA SER A 143 7.15 11.20 17.44
C SER A 143 8.62 10.83 17.21
N GLY A 144 9.49 11.86 17.20
CA GLY A 144 10.90 11.69 16.85
C GLY A 144 11.08 11.10 15.44
N PRO A 145 11.83 9.98 15.29
CA PRO A 145 12.04 9.33 13.99
C PRO A 145 10.86 8.46 13.54
N THR A 146 9.86 8.25 14.39
CA THR A 146 8.74 7.33 14.12
C THR A 146 7.52 8.11 13.66
N THR A 147 6.89 7.63 12.59
CA THR A 147 5.57 8.08 12.14
C THR A 147 4.55 6.98 12.38
N THR A 148 3.48 7.31 13.08
CA THR A 148 2.33 6.42 13.29
C THR A 148 1.19 6.82 12.36
N ALA A 149 0.62 5.85 11.67
CA ALA A 149 -0.57 6.00 10.84
C ALA A 149 -1.76 5.29 11.51
N THR A 150 -2.88 5.99 11.66
CA THR A 150 -4.14 5.46 12.22
C THR A 150 -5.33 5.87 11.38
#